data_AF-A0A2V9JQ26-F1
#
_entry.id   AF-A0A2V9JQ26-F1
#
_cell.length_a   1.000
_cell.length_b   1.000
_cell.length_c   1.000
_cell.angle_alpha   90.00
_cell.angle_beta   90.00
_cell.angle_gamma   90.00
#
_symmetry.space_group_name_H-M   'P 1'
#
loop_
_entity.id
_entity.type
_entity.pdbx_description
1 polymer ?
#
loop_
_entity_poly.entity_id
_entity_poly.type
_entity_poly.pdbx_seq_one_letter_code
_entity_poly.pdbx_strand_id
1 'polypeptide(L)' 'MRIIIGTRGSKLALWQAGWVRDQLAACGHEVEIK' A
#
# COMPACT_ATOMS: atom_id res chain seq x y z
N MET A 1 0.42 -0.71 -14.39
CA MET A 1 0.95 -1.91 -13.69
C MET A 1 0.33 -1.93 -12.31
N ARG A 2 -0.39 -3.00 -11.95
CA ARG A 2 -1.11 -3.09 -10.68
C ARG A 2 -0.22 -3.72 -9.61
N ILE A 3 -0.01 -3.03 -8.51
CA ILE A 3 0.87 -3.45 -7.41
C ILE A 3 0.00 -3.90 -6.24
N ILE A 4 0.29 -5.07 -5.68
CA ILE A 4 -0.40 -5.59 -4.49
C ILE A 4 0.55 -5.54 -3.30
N ILE A 5 0.17 -4.80 -2.26
CA ILE A 5 0.90 -4.72 -0.99
C ILE A 5 0.27 -5.72 -0.02
N GLY A 6 0.96 -6.83 0.23
CA GLY A 6 0.60 -7.76 1.30
C GLY A 6 1.01 -7.18 2.65
N THR A 7 0.08 -7.10 3.60
CA THR A 7 0.38 -6.60 4.96
C THR A 7 -0.20 -7.49 6.05
N ARG A 8 0.30 -7.32 7.27
CA ARG A 8 -0.30 -7.97 8.44
C ARG A 8 -1.46 -7.12 8.96
N GLY A 9 -2.45 -7.74 9.59
CA GLY A 9 -3.64 -7.04 10.09
C GLY A 9 -3.43 -6.14 11.32
N SER A 10 -2.18 -5.92 11.76
CA SER A 10 -1.92 -5.01 12.88
C SER A 10 -2.13 -3.55 12.44
N LYS A 11 -2.59 -2.70 13.35
CA LYS A 11 -2.85 -1.27 13.06
C LYS A 11 -1.62 -0.56 12.49
N LEU A 12 -0.44 -0.86 13.02
CA LEU A 12 0.82 -0.29 12.55
C LEU A 12 1.15 -0.76 11.12
N ALA A 13 0.98 -2.05 10.83
CA ALA A 13 1.29 -2.60 9.51
C ALA A 13 0.31 -2.08 8.43
N LEU A 14 -0.96 -1.85 8.77
CA LEU A 14 -1.92 -1.19 7.89
C LEU A 14 -1.56 0.27 7.64
N TRP A 15 -1.11 1.00 8.68
CA TRP A 15 -0.65 2.38 8.52
C TRP A 15 0.59 2.47 7.61
N GLN A 16 1.57 1.58 7.81
CA GLN A 16 2.77 1.49 6.97
C GLN A 16 2.41 1.14 5.52
N ALA A 17 1.50 0.18 5.31
CA ALA A 17 1.04 -0.18 3.97
C ALA A 17 0.29 0.97 3.27
N GLY A 18 -0.50 1.73 4.03
CA GLY A 18 -1.16 2.94 3.54
C GLY A 18 -0.16 4.00 3.08
N TRP A 19 0.89 4.25 3.88
CA TRP A 19 1.93 5.20 3.51
C TRP A 19 2.63 4.80 2.20
N VAL A 20 3.00 3.53 2.04
CA VAL A 20 3.63 3.03 0.79
C VAL A 20 2.69 3.13 -0.40
N ARG A 21 1.40 2.78 -0.21
CA ARG A 21 0.37 2.94 -1.24
C ARG A 21 0.32 4.38 -1.75
N ASP A 22 0.33 5.36 -0.86
CA ASP A 22 0.22 6.77 -1.23
C ASP A 22 1.45 7.26 -2.01
N GLN A 23 2.66 6.81 -1.64
CA GLN A 23 3.87 7.09 -2.41
C GLN A 23 3.83 6.49 -3.81
N LEU A 24 3.38 5.24 -3.94
CA LEU A 24 3.26 4.57 -5.24
C LEU A 24 2.15 5.18 -6.11
N ALA A 25 1.04 5.59 -5.49
CA ALA A 25 -0.05 6.30 -6.17
C ALA A 25 0.41 7.67 -6.70
N ALA A 26 1.24 8.39 -5.95
CA ALA A 26 1.84 9.65 -6.39
C ALA A 26 2.76 9.46 -7.63
N CYS A 27 3.36 8.28 -7.78
CA CYS A 27 4.13 7.91 -8.97
C CYS A 27 3.25 7.42 -10.15
N GLY A 28 1.92 7.42 -10.00
CA GLY A 28 0.98 7.01 -11.05
C GLY A 28 0.75 5.49 -11.14
N HIS A 29 1.09 4.73 -10.08
CA HIS A 29 0.79 3.31 -10.02
C HIS A 29 -0.58 3.04 -9.39
N GLU A 30 -1.26 2.01 -9.89
CA GLU A 30 -2.49 1.50 -9.29
C GLU A 30 -2.14 0.46 -8.23
N VAL A 31 -2.56 0.70 -6.98
CA VAL A 31 -2.10 -0.07 -5.81
C VAL A 31 -3.28 -0.58 -4.98
N GLU A 32 -3.21 -1.84 -4.58
CA GLU A 32 -4.17 -2.52 -3.70
C GLU A 32 -3.46 -3.06 -2.45
N ILE A 33 -4.08 -2.96 -1.28
CA ILE A 33 -3.58 -3.55 -0.03
C ILE A 33 -4.40 -4.82 0.25
N LYS A 34 -3.71 -5.95 0.49
CA LYS A 34 -4.30 -7.25 0.81
C LYS A 34 -3.71 -7.86 2.08
#